data_AF-A0A9P0H030-F1
#
_entry.id   AF-A0A9P0H030-F1
#
_cell.length_a   1.000
_cell.length_b   1.000
_cell.length_c   1.000
_cell.angle_alpha   90.00
_cell.angle_beta   90.00
_cell.angle_gamma   90.00
#
_symmetry.space_group_name_H-M   'P 1'
#
loop_
_entity.id
_entity.type
_entity.pdbx_description
1 polymer ?
#
loop_
_entity_poly.entity_id
_entity_poly.type
_entity_poly.pdbx_seq_one_letter_code
_entity_poly.pdbx_strand_id
1 'polypeptide(L)'
;MPSSINDDSIRRFSRCYRHGRVPAITWRHSRTKALLLRGASYHGKSVMSMLKTNHPHQQGSGHLEGGATPADHERYLSVIVACTPASVTRVGAWRSDSSLSVNSLLLAADDMATHNTPSIRLVY
;
A
#
# COMPACT_ATOMS: atom_id res chain seq x y z
N MET A 1 3.52 -0.17 -21.52
CA MET A 1 3.95 -0.54 -20.14
C MET A 1 5.46 -0.36 -20.04
N PRO A 2 6.02 -0.01 -18.87
CA PRO A 2 7.47 0.05 -18.69
C PRO A 2 8.10 -1.32 -19.00
N SER A 3 9.18 -1.35 -19.78
CA SER A 3 9.81 -2.58 -20.29
C SER A 3 10.49 -3.43 -19.21
N SER A 4 10.76 -2.86 -18.03
CA SER A 4 11.44 -3.52 -16.91
C SER A 4 10.50 -4.32 -15.99
N ILE A 5 9.23 -4.48 -16.36
CA ILE A 5 8.21 -5.13 -15.56
C ILE A 5 7.82 -6.45 -16.23
N ASN A 6 7.90 -7.56 -15.49
CA ASN A 6 7.52 -8.87 -15.99
C ASN A 6 5.99 -9.05 -16.00
N ASP A 7 5.44 -9.58 -17.10
CA ASP A 7 4.00 -9.82 -17.27
C ASP A 7 3.44 -10.80 -16.23
N ASP A 8 4.22 -11.79 -15.82
CA ASP A 8 3.84 -12.74 -14.77
C ASP A 8 3.60 -12.01 -13.43
N SER A 9 4.45 -11.04 -13.08
CA SER A 9 4.29 -10.23 -11.88
C SER A 9 3.00 -9.39 -11.96
N ILE A 10 2.73 -8.79 -13.13
CA ILE A 10 1.49 -8.02 -13.36
C ILE A 10 0.27 -8.90 -13.16
N ARG A 11 0.28 -10.10 -13.75
CA ARG A 11 -0.83 -11.06 -13.63
C ARG A 11 -1.07 -11.41 -12.16
N ARG A 12 0.00 -11.70 -11.41
CA ARG A 12 -0.09 -12.02 -9.98
C ARG A 12 -0.75 -10.89 -9.19
N PHE A 13 -0.34 -9.63 -9.36
CA PHE A 13 -0.85 -8.53 -8.52
C PHE A 13 -2.13 -7.87 -9.04
N SER A 14 -2.50 -8.11 -10.29
CA SER A 14 -3.75 -7.60 -10.87
C SER A 14 -4.98 -7.99 -10.04
N ARG A 15 -4.97 -9.17 -9.41
CA ARG A 15 -6.04 -9.65 -8.51
C ARG A 15 -6.26 -8.76 -7.28
N CYS A 16 -5.30 -7.91 -6.93
CA CYS A 16 -5.39 -6.95 -5.84
C CYS A 16 -6.02 -5.62 -6.30
N TYR A 17 -6.42 -5.51 -7.57
CA TYR A 17 -7.12 -4.36 -8.12
C TYR A 17 -8.56 -4.73 -8.46
N ARG A 18 -9.49 -3.81 -8.18
CA ARG A 18 -10.89 -4.01 -8.55
C ARG A 18 -11.01 -4.26 -10.06
N HIS A 19 -11.64 -5.37 -10.43
CA HIS A 19 -11.79 -5.83 -11.83
C HIS A 19 -10.46 -6.11 -12.56
N GLY A 20 -9.35 -6.36 -11.85
CA GLY A 20 -8.05 -6.64 -12.47
C GLY A 20 -7.39 -5.43 -13.15
N ARG A 21 -7.91 -4.23 -12.93
CA ARG A 21 -7.49 -3.01 -13.63
C ARG A 21 -6.29 -2.36 -12.97
N VAL A 22 -5.11 -2.88 -13.28
CA VAL A 22 -3.82 -2.30 -12.87
C VAL A 22 -3.67 -0.85 -13.39
N PRO A 23 -2.92 0.02 -12.68
CA PRO A 23 -2.60 1.35 -13.19
C PRO A 23 -1.95 1.23 -14.56
N ALA A 24 -2.28 2.12 -15.49
CA ALA A 24 -1.64 2.15 -16.79
C ALA A 24 -1.40 3.60 -17.20
N ILE A 25 -0.26 3.85 -17.85
CA ILE A 25 0.03 5.17 -18.44
C ILE A 25 -0.94 5.37 -19.60
N THR A 26 -1.83 6.36 -19.47
CA THR A 26 -2.84 6.69 -20.49
C THR A 26 -2.48 7.96 -21.26
N TRP A 27 -1.62 8.81 -20.69
CA TRP A 27 -1.14 10.01 -21.36
C TRP A 27 0.23 10.42 -20.82
N ARG A 28 1.02 11.05 -21.69
CA ARG A 28 2.33 11.62 -21.36
C ARG A 28 2.46 13.00 -21.97
N HIS A 29 2.81 13.99 -21.15
CA HIS A 29 3.03 15.36 -21.62
C HIS A 29 4.26 15.42 -22.56
N SER A 30 4.16 16.08 -23.72
CA SER A 30 5.24 16.12 -24.73
C SER A 30 6.53 16.79 -24.23
N ARG A 31 6.40 17.97 -23.61
CA ARG A 31 7.51 18.77 -23.05
C ARG A 31 7.97 18.32 -21.66
N THR A 32 7.07 18.35 -20.67
CA THR A 32 7.43 18.08 -19.26
C THR A 32 7.44 16.60 -18.90
N LYS A 33 7.09 15.70 -19.82
CA LYS A 33 6.98 14.24 -19.64
C LYS A 33 6.17 13.78 -18.41
N ALA A 34 5.31 14.62 -17.84
CA ALA A 34 4.34 14.24 -16.81
C ALA A 34 3.46 13.07 -17.28
N LEU A 35 3.09 12.18 -16.36
CA LEU A 35 2.34 10.96 -16.66
C LEU A 35 0.95 11.00 -16.02
N LEU A 36 -0.07 10.61 -16.79
CA LEU A 36 -1.40 10.33 -16.26
C LEU A 36 -1.63 8.82 -16.19
N LEU A 37 -1.91 8.33 -14.99
CA LEU A 37 -2.23 6.92 -14.76
C LEU A 37 -3.73 6.73 -14.61
N ARG A 38 -4.26 5.68 -15.25
CA ARG A 38 -5.63 5.19 -15.03
C ARG A 38 -5.56 3.79 -14.43
N GLY A 39 -6.12 3.61 -13.25
CA GLY A 39 -6.20 2.31 -12.57
C GLY A 39 -7.50 2.20 -11.77
N ALA A 40 -7.74 1.04 -11.17
CA ALA A 40 -8.77 0.87 -10.16
C ALA A 40 -8.20 0.97 -8.74
N SER A 41 -9.07 0.90 -7.74
CA SER A 41 -8.64 0.87 -6.33
C SER A 41 -7.88 -0.42 -6.03
N TYR A 42 -6.79 -0.28 -5.26
CA TYR A 42 -5.98 -1.38 -4.76
C TYR A 42 -6.51 -1.86 -3.41
N HIS A 43 -6.75 -3.16 -3.29
CA HIS A 43 -7.25 -3.84 -2.10
C HIS A 43 -6.32 -4.98 -1.66
N GLY A 44 -5.04 -4.94 -2.07
CA GLY A 44 -4.03 -5.86 -1.56
C GLY A 44 -3.63 -5.49 -0.13
N LYS A 45 -3.42 -6.49 0.72
CA LYS A 45 -3.00 -6.28 2.11
C LYS A 45 -1.56 -5.77 2.12
N SER A 46 -1.34 -4.56 2.62
CA SER A 46 0.00 -4.00 2.81
C SER A 46 0.76 -4.74 3.91
N VAL A 47 2.09 -4.63 3.93
CA VAL A 47 2.93 -5.07 5.06
C VAL A 47 2.48 -4.44 6.39
N MET A 48 1.92 -3.23 6.37
CA MET A 48 1.29 -2.59 7.53
C MET A 48 0.03 -3.33 8.04
N SER A 49 -0.65 -4.08 7.18
CA SER A 49 -1.75 -4.95 7.61
C SER A 49 -1.25 -6.19 8.34
N MET A 50 -0.04 -6.66 8.04
CA MET A 50 0.54 -7.85 8.68
C MET A 50 0.89 -7.56 10.15
N LEU A 51 1.39 -6.35 10.44
CA LEU A 51 1.74 -5.92 11.79
C LEU A 51 0.55 -5.71 12.74
N LYS A 52 -0.69 -5.59 12.25
CA LYS A 52 -1.92 -5.66 13.07
C LYS A 52 -2.36 -7.09 13.43
N THR A 53 -1.70 -8.13 12.93
CA THR A 53 -2.14 -9.54 13.08
C THR A 53 -1.58 -10.23 14.33
N ASN A 54 -0.85 -9.53 15.22
CA ASN A 54 -0.33 -10.11 16.48
C ASN A 54 -1.40 -10.35 17.57
N HIS A 55 -2.69 -10.37 17.22
CA HIS A 55 -3.73 -10.83 18.13
C HIS A 55 -3.87 -12.37 17.99
N PRO A 56 -3.69 -13.18 19.05
CA PRO A 56 -3.66 -14.65 18.98
C PRO A 56 -4.95 -15.35 18.47
N HIS A 57 -5.96 -14.62 18.02
CA HIS A 57 -7.24 -15.16 17.55
C HIS A 57 -7.60 -14.76 16.09
N GLN A 58 -6.79 -13.95 15.39
CA GLN A 58 -7.04 -13.72 13.96
C GLN A 58 -6.28 -14.74 13.13
N GLN A 59 -7.02 -15.68 12.53
CA GLN A 59 -6.50 -16.51 11.45
C GLN A 59 -5.94 -15.58 10.36
N GLY A 60 -4.61 -15.49 10.30
CA GLY A 60 -3.87 -14.75 9.30
C GLY A 60 -4.33 -15.22 7.92
N SER A 61 -5.18 -14.42 7.28
CA SER A 61 -5.76 -14.77 6.00
C SER A 61 -4.65 -14.78 4.94
N GLY A 62 -4.18 -16.01 4.67
CA GLY A 62 -3.60 -16.49 3.43
C GLY A 62 -2.43 -15.69 2.89
N HIS A 63 -1.21 -16.05 3.28
CA HIS A 63 -0.13 -16.11 2.30
C HIS A 63 -0.58 -17.13 1.25
N LEU A 64 -1.23 -16.66 0.18
CA LEU A 64 -1.53 -17.50 -0.96
C LEU A 64 -0.18 -17.85 -1.58
N GLU A 65 0.32 -19.05 -1.32
CA GLU A 65 1.37 -19.69 -2.10
C GLU A 65 1.04 -19.55 -3.59
N GLY A 66 1.87 -18.83 -4.36
CA GLY A 66 1.62 -18.46 -5.77
C GLY A 66 0.93 -17.11 -5.99
N GLY A 67 0.70 -16.35 -4.93
CA GLY A 67 0.04 -15.07 -4.94
C GLY A 67 0.96 -13.86 -5.08
N ALA A 68 0.47 -12.76 -5.66
CA ALA A 68 1.24 -11.51 -5.66
C ALA A 68 1.67 -11.09 -4.27
N THR A 69 2.97 -10.84 -4.16
CA THR A 69 3.55 -10.21 -3.00
C THR A 69 3.31 -8.70 -3.07
N PRO A 70 3.10 -8.02 -1.94
CA PRO A 70 3.09 -6.56 -1.90
C PRO A 70 4.36 -5.97 -2.53
N ALA A 71 5.51 -6.65 -2.40
CA ALA A 71 6.78 -6.23 -2.98
C ALA A 71 6.75 -6.13 -4.52
N ASP A 72 6.08 -7.04 -5.22
CA ASP A 72 5.95 -6.98 -6.69
C ASP A 72 5.18 -5.73 -7.13
N HIS A 73 4.14 -5.37 -6.37
CA HIS A 73 3.33 -4.18 -6.62
C HIS A 73 4.10 -2.89 -6.29
N GLU A 74 4.82 -2.84 -5.18
CA GLU A 74 5.68 -1.69 -4.83
C GLU A 74 6.79 -1.48 -5.87
N ARG A 75 7.40 -2.57 -6.37
CA ARG A 75 8.37 -2.52 -7.47
C ARG A 75 7.75 -1.96 -8.75
N TYR A 76 6.54 -2.40 -9.09
CA TYR A 76 5.78 -1.88 -10.23
C TYR A 76 5.57 -0.36 -10.13
N LEU A 77 5.11 0.13 -8.97
CA LEU A 77 4.92 1.57 -8.73
C LEU A 77 6.25 2.33 -8.78
N SER A 78 7.32 1.78 -8.22
CA SER A 78 8.65 2.38 -8.24
C SER A 78 9.15 2.61 -9.68
N VAL A 79 8.93 1.65 -10.57
CA VAL A 79 9.28 1.79 -11.99
C VAL A 79 8.45 2.89 -12.68
N ILE A 80 7.17 3.02 -12.36
CA ILE A 80 6.33 4.12 -12.88
C ILE A 80 6.86 5.47 -12.40
N VAL A 81 7.20 5.59 -11.11
CA VAL A 81 7.76 6.81 -10.54
C VAL A 81 9.07 7.17 -11.25
N ALA A 82 9.94 6.19 -11.51
CA ALA A 82 11.17 6.39 -12.25
C ALA A 82 10.95 6.87 -13.71
N CYS A 83 9.79 6.58 -14.30
CA CYS A 83 9.41 7.10 -15.62
C CYS A 83 8.94 8.57 -15.58
N THR A 84 8.70 9.13 -14.39
CA THR A 84 8.27 10.52 -14.20
C THR A 84 9.50 11.42 -14.06
N PRO A 85 9.64 12.50 -14.84
CA PRO A 85 10.80 13.37 -14.74
C PRO A 85 10.82 14.19 -13.45
N ALA A 86 12.02 14.40 -12.91
CA ALA A 86 12.28 15.08 -11.63
C ALA A 86 11.74 16.52 -11.56
N SER A 87 11.51 17.19 -12.69
CA SER A 87 10.95 18.56 -12.73
C SER A 87 9.48 18.64 -12.29
N VAL A 88 8.73 17.53 -12.32
CA VAL A 88 7.37 17.43 -11.74
C VAL A 88 7.44 17.12 -10.25
N THR A 89 8.54 16.53 -9.77
CA THR A 89 8.86 16.33 -8.35
C THR A 89 9.32 17.64 -7.70
N ARG A 90 8.66 18.77 -7.98
CA ARG A 90 8.75 19.92 -7.07
C ARG A 90 7.97 19.54 -5.82
N VAL A 91 8.73 19.37 -4.75
CA VAL A 91 8.44 18.90 -3.39
C VAL A 91 7.13 19.39 -2.73
N GLY A 92 6.35 20.30 -3.33
CA GLY A 92 5.23 20.99 -2.66
C GLY A 92 3.79 20.69 -3.10
N ALA A 93 3.53 20.09 -4.26
CA ALA A 93 2.13 19.99 -4.75
C ALA A 93 1.45 18.62 -4.57
N TRP A 94 2.23 17.53 -4.50
CA TRP A 94 1.69 16.15 -4.49
C TRP A 94 2.30 15.26 -3.41
N ARG A 95 3.39 15.71 -2.77
CA ARG A 95 3.86 15.09 -1.53
C ARG A 95 2.97 15.60 -0.41
N SER A 96 1.77 15.03 -0.31
CA SER A 96 1.08 15.06 0.97
C SER A 96 1.97 14.27 1.92
N ASP A 97 2.60 14.95 2.87
CA ASP A 97 3.25 14.29 4.00
C ASP A 97 2.14 13.70 4.88
N SER A 98 1.51 12.62 4.41
CA SER A 98 0.46 11.92 5.13
C SER A 98 0.99 11.15 6.34
N SER A 99 2.21 11.42 6.81
CA SER A 99 2.77 10.84 8.04
C SER A 99 1.92 11.18 9.27
N LEU A 100 1.13 12.26 9.23
CA LEU A 100 0.18 12.61 10.30
C LEU A 100 -0.82 11.47 10.59
N SER A 101 -1.35 10.79 9.57
CA SER A 101 -2.31 9.70 9.80
C SER A 101 -1.64 8.47 10.40
N VAL A 102 -0.36 8.23 10.12
CA VAL A 102 0.39 7.08 10.66
C VAL A 102 0.66 7.28 12.14
N ASN A 103 1.09 8.48 12.54
CA ASN A 103 1.30 8.80 13.95
C ASN A 103 -0.01 8.76 14.74
N SER A 104 -1.13 9.24 14.17
CA SER A 104 -2.46 9.12 14.80
C SER A 104 -2.92 7.67 14.94
N LEU A 105 -2.61 6.80 13.98
CA LEU A 105 -2.91 5.37 14.09
C LEU A 105 -2.07 4.67 15.16
N LEU A 106 -0.79 5.05 15.29
CA LEU A 106 0.10 4.53 16.34
C LEU A 106 -0.40 4.96 17.72
N LEU A 107 -0.73 6.25 17.87
CA LEU A 107 -1.26 6.80 19.12
C LEU A 107 -2.59 6.14 19.51
N ALA A 108 -3.48 5.89 18.55
CA ALA A 108 -4.73 5.18 18.79
C ALA A 108 -4.54 3.69 19.13
N ALA A 109 -3.46 3.06 18.67
CA ALA A 109 -3.13 1.68 19.02
C ALA A 109 -2.58 1.55 20.45
N ASP A 110 -1.76 2.51 20.89
CA ASP A 110 -1.29 2.58 22.28
C ASP A 110 -2.44 2.80 23.27
N ASP A 111 -3.43 3.62 22.91
CA ASP A 111 -4.62 3.88 23.73
C ASP A 111 -5.46 2.60 23.95
N MET A 112 -5.53 1.70 22.96
CA MET A 112 -6.21 0.41 23.08
C MET A 112 -5.44 -0.62 23.93
N ALA A 113 -4.11 -0.51 24.03
CA ALA A 113 -3.30 -1.40 24.83
C ALA A 113 -3.43 -1.13 26.35
N THR A 114 -3.83 0.09 26.73
CA THR A 114 -3.95 0.50 28.14
C THR A 114 -5.32 0.23 28.77
N HIS A 115 -6.35 -0.08 27.98
CA HIS A 115 -7.74 -0.25 28.47
C HIS A 115 -8.16 -1.70 28.80
N ASN A 116 -7.27 -2.70 28.68
CA ASN A 116 -7.67 -4.12 28.78
C ASN A 116 -7.36 -4.86 30.10
N THR A 117 -7.17 -4.15 31.23
CA THR A 117 -7.09 -4.81 32.54
C THR A 117 -8.29 -4.42 33.43
N PRO A 118 -9.40 -5.18 33.46
CA PRO A 118 -10.33 -5.07 34.57
C PRO A 118 -9.62 -5.60 35.81
N SER A 119 -9.10 -4.71 36.66
CA SER A 119 -8.64 -5.07 38.00
C SER A 119 -9.85 -5.50 38.82
N ILE A 120 -10.15 -6.80 38.80
CA ILE A 120 -10.99 -7.44 39.81
C ILE A 120 -10.16 -7.43 41.10
N ARG A 121 -10.33 -6.38 41.91
CA ARG A 121 -9.96 -6.43 43.33
C ARG A 121 -10.98 -7.31 44.04
N LEU A 122 -10.62 -8.57 44.28
CA LEU A 122 -11.26 -9.37 45.30
C LEU A 122 -10.95 -8.73 46.66
N VAL A 123 -11.99 -8.20 47.30
CA VAL A 123 -11.95 -7.77 48.70
C VAL A 123 -12.40 -8.97 49.51
N TYR A 124 -11.48 -9.58 50.26
CA TYR A 124 -11.76 -10.47 51.39
C TYR A 124 -11.35 -9.73 52.67
#